data_AF-A0A0E3EKP7-F1
#
_entry.id   AF-A0A0E3EKP7-F1
#
_cell.length_a   1.000
_cell.length_b   1.000
_cell.length_c   1.000
_cell.angle_alpha   90.00
_cell.angle_beta   90.00
_cell.angle_gamma   90.00
#
_symmetry.space_group_name_H-M   'P 1'
#
loop_
_entity.id
_entity.type
_entity.pdbx_description
1 polymer ?
#
loop_
_entity_poly.entity_id
_entity_poly.type
_entity_poly.pdbx_seq_one_letter_code
_entity_poly.pdbx_strand_id
1 'polypeptide(L)'
;RCKDCLNRLAIAVMNQWPGVHLRVTEAWDEDGHHPPGSLHYEGRAVDITTDDRKTEKYGLLAQLAVEAGFDWVHYKSKYHIHCSVKADHSVAVEKGGCFPGWARVAVAGGQQKSLSSLVPGDRVMALSGTGQVVFSPVLLFLHRDQDSWSTFLSLETEDGHKLSVTPHHLVFLAPHCRLNSSEYQAQFASKAKAGDCVLVYTA
;
A
#
# COMPACT_ATOMS: atom_id res chain seq x y z
N ARG A 1 4.58 13.84 -4.87
CA ARG A 1 3.18 13.91 -5.35
C ARG A 1 2.37 15.10 -4.81
N CYS A 2 2.36 15.37 -3.50
CA CYS A 2 1.55 16.47 -2.93
C CYS A 2 1.89 17.84 -3.56
N LYS A 3 3.19 18.14 -3.68
CA LYS A 3 3.71 19.33 -4.36
C LYS A 3 3.17 19.50 -5.78
N ASP A 4 3.13 18.42 -6.57
CA ASP A 4 2.70 18.48 -7.97
C ASP A 4 1.19 18.77 -8.08
N CYS A 5 0.39 18.17 -7.19
CA CYS A 5 -1.05 18.45 -7.10
C CYS A 5 -1.31 19.90 -6.68
N LEU A 6 -0.58 20.40 -5.68
CA LEU A 6 -0.64 21.80 -5.25
C LEU A 6 -0.28 22.78 -6.38
N ASN A 7 0.79 22.50 -7.12
CA ASN A 7 1.23 23.36 -8.23
C ASN A 7 0.16 23.43 -9.34
N ARG A 8 -0.42 22.29 -9.72
CA ARG A 8 -1.52 22.25 -10.69
C ARG A 8 -2.75 23.00 -10.18
N LEU A 9 -3.10 22.80 -8.91
CA LEU A 9 -4.22 23.48 -8.29
C LEU A 9 -4.01 24.99 -8.25
N ALA A 10 -2.81 25.47 -7.92
CA ALA A 10 -2.50 26.89 -7.89
C ALA A 10 -2.73 27.55 -9.27
N ILE A 11 -2.29 26.88 -10.35
CA ILE A 11 -2.56 27.33 -11.73
C ILE A 11 -4.06 27.34 -12.01
N ALA A 12 -4.79 26.29 -11.64
CA ALA A 12 -6.23 26.19 -11.85
C ALA A 12 -7.01 27.29 -11.12
N VAL A 13 -6.62 27.62 -9.88
CA VAL A 13 -7.23 28.70 -9.08
C VAL A 13 -7.02 30.06 -9.74
N MET A 14 -5.80 30.37 -10.20
CA MET A 14 -5.51 31.64 -10.89
C MET A 14 -6.29 31.79 -12.21
N ASN A 15 -6.51 30.69 -12.93
CA ASN A 15 -7.30 30.68 -14.16
C ASN A 15 -8.81 30.81 -13.87
N GLN A 16 -9.30 30.16 -12.82
CA GLN A 16 -10.72 30.18 -12.44
C GLN A 16 -11.15 31.55 -11.89
N TRP A 17 -10.27 32.22 -11.15
CA TRP A 17 -10.54 33.51 -10.53
C TRP A 17 -9.35 34.46 -10.73
N PRO A 18 -9.41 35.36 -11.74
CA PRO A 18 -8.36 36.33 -11.97
C PRO A 18 -8.08 37.19 -10.72
N GLY A 19 -6.81 37.25 -10.31
CA GLY A 19 -6.36 38.01 -9.13
C GLY A 19 -6.51 37.28 -7.79
N VAL A 20 -6.91 36.02 -7.78
CA VAL A 20 -7.06 35.18 -6.57
C VAL A 20 -6.06 34.03 -6.63
N HIS A 21 -5.42 33.76 -5.50
CA HIS A 21 -4.40 32.71 -5.38
C HIS A 21 -4.85 31.58 -4.46
N LEU A 22 -4.28 30.40 -4.67
CA LEU A 22 -4.40 29.30 -3.73
C LEU A 22 -3.66 29.67 -2.44
N ARG A 23 -4.30 29.45 -1.29
CA ARG A 23 -3.72 29.68 0.03
C ARG A 23 -3.77 28.40 0.86
N VAL A 24 -2.59 27.89 1.22
CA VAL A 24 -2.44 26.77 2.17
C VAL A 24 -2.49 27.34 3.59
N THR A 25 -3.36 26.80 4.45
CA THR A 25 -3.43 27.14 5.88
C THR A 25 -2.60 26.22 6.74
N GLU A 26 -2.65 24.92 6.44
CA GLU A 26 -1.95 23.88 7.18
C GLU A 26 -1.36 22.89 6.18
N ALA A 27 -0.20 22.34 6.49
CA ALA A 27 0.48 21.35 5.67
C ALA A 27 1.07 20.26 6.56
N TRP A 28 2.40 20.15 6.64
CA TRP A 28 3.04 19.30 7.62
C TRP A 28 2.90 19.90 9.03
N ASP A 29 2.49 19.08 9.99
CA ASP A 29 2.29 19.46 11.39
C ASP A 29 3.15 18.56 12.29
N GLU A 30 3.90 19.15 13.21
CA GLU A 30 4.67 18.45 14.25
C GLU A 30 4.14 18.73 15.67
N ASP A 31 3.18 19.65 15.80
CA ASP A 31 2.69 20.18 17.07
C ASP A 31 1.50 19.37 17.63
N GLY A 32 0.93 18.48 16.83
CA GLY A 32 -0.13 17.56 17.28
C GLY A 32 -1.54 18.15 17.24
N HIS A 33 -1.81 19.10 16.35
CA HIS A 33 -3.10 19.78 16.23
C HIS A 33 -4.19 18.95 15.54
N HIS A 34 -3.87 17.75 15.07
CA HIS A 34 -4.77 16.87 14.34
C HIS A 34 -5.09 15.54 15.07
N PRO A 35 -6.18 14.84 14.69
CA PRO A 35 -6.48 13.52 15.25
C PRO A 35 -5.37 12.49 14.98
N PRO A 36 -5.25 11.44 15.80
CA PRO A 36 -4.33 10.33 15.56
C PRO A 36 -4.51 9.74 14.15
N GLY A 37 -3.41 9.51 13.43
CA GLY A 37 -3.42 8.99 12.05
C GLY A 37 -3.72 10.03 10.97
N SER A 38 -3.70 11.33 11.30
CA SER A 38 -3.80 12.40 10.31
C SER A 38 -2.63 12.36 9.32
N LEU A 39 -2.93 12.53 8.03
CA LEU A 39 -1.92 12.58 6.96
C LEU A 39 -1.12 13.89 6.94
N HIS A 40 -1.50 14.88 7.75
CA HIS A 40 -0.69 16.08 7.99
C HIS A 40 0.65 15.72 8.64
N TYR A 41 0.64 14.75 9.57
CA TYR A 41 1.85 14.27 10.25
C TYR A 41 2.85 13.57 9.30
N GLU A 42 2.38 13.14 8.13
CA GLU A 42 3.19 12.50 7.10
C GLU A 42 3.61 13.46 5.98
N GLY A 43 3.26 14.75 6.07
CA GLY A 43 3.49 15.73 4.98
C GLY A 43 2.69 15.40 3.71
N ARG A 44 1.59 14.65 3.85
CA ARG A 44 0.77 14.13 2.75
C ARG A 44 -0.59 14.79 2.64
N ALA A 45 -0.90 15.75 3.52
CA ALA A 45 -2.13 16.51 3.48
C ALA A 45 -1.87 18.01 3.56
N VAL A 46 -2.85 18.75 3.07
CA VAL A 46 -2.93 20.21 3.16
C VAL A 46 -4.37 20.63 3.42
N ASP A 47 -4.54 21.65 4.24
CA ASP A 47 -5.79 22.40 4.34
C ASP A 47 -5.64 23.68 3.51
N ILE A 48 -6.60 23.92 2.62
CA ILE A 48 -6.52 24.98 1.61
C ILE A 48 -7.74 25.89 1.62
N THR A 49 -7.51 27.12 1.16
CA THR A 49 -8.47 28.21 0.99
C THR A 49 -8.11 29.00 -0.28
N THR A 50 -8.96 29.94 -0.69
CA THR A 50 -8.53 31.05 -1.54
C THR A 50 -7.93 32.16 -0.66
N ASP A 51 -6.97 32.92 -1.19
CA ASP A 51 -6.32 34.04 -0.47
C ASP A 51 -7.30 35.16 -0.07
N ASP A 52 -8.35 35.37 -0.86
CA ASP A 52 -9.45 36.29 -0.54
C ASP A 52 -10.48 35.74 0.47
N ARG A 53 -10.33 34.48 0.90
CA ARG A 53 -11.10 33.80 1.96
C ARG A 53 -12.63 33.82 1.75
N LYS A 54 -13.07 33.87 0.49
CA LYS A 54 -14.48 33.82 0.11
C LYS A 54 -15.03 32.39 0.15
N THR A 55 -15.76 32.06 1.21
CA THR A 55 -16.25 30.69 1.46
C THR A 55 -17.18 30.14 0.37
N GLU A 56 -17.87 31.01 -0.36
CA GLU A 56 -18.71 30.65 -1.50
C GLU A 56 -17.91 30.03 -2.66
N LYS A 57 -16.58 30.26 -2.71
CA LYS A 57 -15.68 29.65 -3.69
C LYS A 57 -15.24 28.24 -3.32
N TYR A 58 -15.38 27.84 -2.06
CA TYR A 58 -14.71 26.64 -1.55
C TYR A 58 -15.28 25.33 -2.11
N GLY A 59 -16.56 25.31 -2.48
CA GLY A 59 -17.14 24.16 -3.20
C GLY A 59 -16.46 23.93 -4.55
N LEU A 60 -16.27 25.00 -5.34
CA LEU A 60 -15.57 24.92 -6.62
C LEU A 60 -14.06 24.69 -6.42
N LEU A 61 -13.45 25.27 -5.39
CA LEU A 61 -12.05 25.00 -5.02
C LEU A 61 -11.82 23.51 -4.74
N ALA A 62 -12.75 22.86 -4.02
CA ALA A 62 -12.68 21.42 -3.77
C ALA A 62 -12.75 20.62 -5.08
N GLN A 63 -13.63 21.01 -6.02
CA GLN A 63 -13.68 20.37 -7.33
C GLN A 63 -12.37 20.53 -8.11
N LEU A 64 -11.80 21.75 -8.14
CA LEU A 64 -10.51 21.98 -8.78
C LEU A 64 -9.39 21.14 -8.15
N ALA A 65 -9.44 20.89 -6.83
CA ALA A 65 -8.48 20.02 -6.16
C ALA A 65 -8.60 18.55 -6.63
N VAL A 66 -9.82 18.05 -6.85
CA VAL A 66 -10.04 16.73 -7.45
C VAL A 66 -9.42 16.68 -8.85
N GLU A 67 -9.70 17.69 -9.68
CA GLU A 67 -9.17 17.78 -11.05
C GLU A 67 -7.64 17.96 -11.09
N ALA A 68 -7.05 18.60 -10.07
CA ALA A 68 -5.61 18.75 -9.90
C ALA A 68 -4.90 17.44 -9.48
N GLY A 69 -5.66 16.38 -9.19
CA GLY A 69 -5.15 15.02 -8.95
C GLY A 69 -4.86 14.67 -7.49
N PHE A 70 -5.46 15.39 -6.53
CA PHE A 70 -5.47 14.92 -5.14
C PHE A 70 -6.22 13.60 -5.03
N ASP A 71 -5.69 12.66 -4.23
CA ASP A 71 -6.28 11.32 -4.08
C ASP A 71 -7.53 11.31 -3.18
N TRP A 72 -7.61 12.28 -2.26
CA TRP A 72 -8.77 12.47 -1.41
C TRP A 72 -8.98 13.96 -1.17
N VAL A 73 -10.20 14.44 -1.40
CA VAL A 73 -10.62 15.82 -1.16
C VAL A 73 -11.87 15.79 -0.29
N HIS A 74 -11.82 16.53 0.81
CA HIS A 74 -12.88 16.57 1.79
C HIS A 74 -13.18 18.01 2.21
N TYR A 75 -14.41 18.44 1.94
CA TYR A 75 -14.93 19.71 2.45
C TYR A 75 -15.26 19.56 3.94
N LYS A 76 -14.21 19.52 4.76
CA LYS A 76 -14.26 19.15 6.18
C LYS A 76 -14.93 20.20 7.06
N SER A 77 -14.77 21.49 6.75
CA SER A 77 -15.33 22.59 7.54
C SER A 77 -15.66 23.78 6.65
N LYS A 78 -16.48 24.73 7.13
CA LYS A 78 -16.75 25.99 6.40
C LYS A 78 -15.50 26.83 6.14
N TYR A 79 -14.37 26.52 6.78
CA TYR A 79 -13.19 27.39 6.82
C TYR A 79 -12.02 26.93 5.93
N HIS A 80 -11.99 25.67 5.50
CA HIS A 80 -10.96 25.14 4.60
C HIS A 80 -11.44 23.86 3.90
N ILE A 81 -10.79 23.53 2.79
CA ILE A 81 -10.88 22.23 2.14
C ILE A 81 -9.65 21.41 2.53
N HIS A 82 -9.87 20.18 2.99
CA HIS A 82 -8.78 19.24 3.25
C HIS A 82 -8.49 18.45 1.99
N CYS A 83 -7.22 18.37 1.59
CA CYS A 83 -6.77 17.58 0.45
C CYS A 83 -5.59 16.72 0.86
N SER A 84 -5.54 15.47 0.42
CA SER A 84 -4.42 14.58 0.70
C SER A 84 -4.08 13.67 -0.48
N VAL A 85 -2.86 13.14 -0.44
CA VAL A 85 -2.32 12.25 -1.47
C VAL A 85 -1.90 10.89 -0.88
N LYS A 86 -1.85 9.89 -1.74
CA LYS A 86 -1.16 8.63 -1.46
C LYS A 86 0.34 8.91 -1.22
N ALA A 87 0.99 8.07 -0.41
CA ALA A 87 2.42 8.21 -0.13
C ALA A 87 3.26 8.06 -1.41
N ASP A 88 4.30 8.89 -1.55
CA ASP A 88 5.23 8.90 -2.69
C ASP A 88 6.00 7.57 -2.85
N HIS A 89 6.06 6.75 -1.80
CA HIS A 89 6.71 5.44 -1.78
C HIS A 89 5.89 4.42 -0.99
N SER A 90 4.60 4.29 -1.32
CA SER A 90 3.93 3.05 -0.91
C SER A 90 4.49 1.91 -1.77
N VAL A 91 5.62 1.32 -1.35
CA VAL A 91 6.17 0.10 -1.96
C VAL A 91 5.08 -0.99 -2.01
N ALA A 92 4.21 -1.02 -1.00
CA ALA A 92 3.04 -1.88 -0.94
C ALA A 92 1.99 -1.62 -2.05
N VAL A 93 1.86 -0.40 -2.56
CA VAL A 93 0.92 -0.03 -3.62
C VAL A 93 1.58 -0.05 -5.00
N GLU A 94 2.86 0.31 -5.13
CA GLU A 94 3.56 0.34 -6.42
C GLU A 94 4.16 -1.03 -6.82
N LYS A 95 4.71 -1.77 -5.86
CA LYS A 95 5.42 -3.04 -6.11
C LYS A 95 4.78 -4.24 -5.39
N GLY A 96 3.79 -4.00 -4.53
CA GLY A 96 3.24 -5.02 -3.65
C GLY A 96 4.29 -5.50 -2.64
N GLY A 97 4.08 -6.69 -2.09
CA GLY A 97 5.13 -7.41 -1.39
C GLY A 97 5.78 -8.45 -2.27
N CYS A 98 7.08 -8.65 -2.12
CA CYS A 98 7.87 -9.58 -2.92
C CYS A 98 8.45 -10.72 -2.06
N PHE A 99 8.72 -11.83 -2.73
CA PHE A 99 9.63 -12.87 -2.26
C PHE A 99 11.02 -12.64 -2.87
N PRO A 100 12.11 -13.10 -2.24
CA PRO A 100 13.43 -13.06 -2.86
C PRO A 100 13.52 -14.08 -4.00
N GLY A 101 14.34 -13.78 -5.02
CA GLY A 101 14.48 -14.66 -6.19
C GLY A 101 14.96 -16.08 -5.85
N TRP A 102 15.71 -16.26 -4.76
CA TRP A 102 16.19 -17.56 -4.29
C TRP A 102 15.13 -18.38 -3.52
N ALA A 103 14.00 -17.78 -3.13
CA ALA A 103 12.93 -18.51 -2.44
C ALA A 103 12.42 -19.66 -3.33
N ARG A 104 12.04 -20.76 -2.70
CA ARG A 104 11.66 -22.00 -3.39
C ARG A 104 10.15 -22.17 -3.39
N VAL A 105 9.62 -22.68 -4.49
CA VAL A 105 8.20 -23.05 -4.63
C VAL A 105 8.10 -24.48 -5.15
N ALA A 106 7.10 -25.22 -4.66
CA ALA A 106 6.76 -26.54 -5.18
C ALA A 106 6.04 -26.40 -6.53
N VAL A 107 6.48 -27.17 -7.52
CA VAL A 107 5.88 -27.25 -8.85
C VAL A 107 5.33 -28.65 -9.12
N ALA A 108 4.39 -28.75 -10.06
CA ALA A 108 3.76 -30.01 -10.41
C ALA A 108 4.81 -31.08 -10.77
N GLY A 109 4.59 -32.34 -10.34
CA GLY A 109 5.55 -33.43 -10.50
C GLY A 109 6.54 -33.59 -9.34
N GLY A 110 6.31 -32.92 -8.21
CA GLY A 110 7.11 -33.10 -6.98
C GLY A 110 8.46 -32.39 -6.98
N GLN A 111 8.74 -31.56 -7.99
CA GLN A 111 9.96 -30.76 -8.06
C GLN A 111 9.79 -29.44 -7.31
N GLN A 112 10.91 -28.78 -7.03
CA GLN A 112 10.93 -27.39 -6.55
C GLN A 112 11.74 -26.52 -7.50
N LYS A 113 11.29 -25.28 -7.71
CA LYS A 113 12.00 -24.25 -8.47
C LYS A 113 12.27 -23.03 -7.59
N SER A 114 13.33 -22.29 -7.89
CA SER A 114 13.48 -20.95 -7.34
C SER A 114 12.48 -19.99 -8.00
N LEU A 115 12.03 -18.96 -7.30
CA LEU A 115 11.17 -17.94 -7.90
C LEU A 115 11.85 -17.21 -9.06
N SER A 116 13.18 -17.07 -9.04
CA SER A 116 13.96 -16.53 -10.16
C SER A 116 13.97 -17.42 -11.41
N SER A 117 13.72 -18.72 -11.27
CA SER A 117 13.70 -19.67 -12.40
C SER A 117 12.29 -20.03 -12.88
N LEU A 118 11.24 -19.55 -12.20
CA LEU A 118 9.87 -19.71 -12.66
C LEU A 118 9.65 -18.98 -13.98
N VAL A 119 8.88 -19.62 -14.85
CA VAL A 119 8.43 -19.07 -16.13
C VAL A 119 6.91 -19.18 -16.25
N PRO A 120 6.24 -18.32 -17.03
CA PRO A 120 4.82 -18.50 -17.33
C PRO A 120 4.55 -19.90 -17.90
N GLY A 121 3.47 -20.52 -17.44
CA GLY A 121 3.13 -21.91 -17.75
C GLY A 121 3.58 -22.93 -16.70
N ASP A 122 4.58 -22.61 -15.86
CA ASP A 122 4.89 -23.45 -14.70
C ASP A 122 3.67 -23.58 -13.79
N ARG A 123 3.38 -24.78 -13.29
CA ARG A 123 2.26 -25.02 -12.37
C ARG A 123 2.77 -25.11 -10.94
N VAL A 124 2.44 -24.12 -10.12
CA VAL A 124 2.89 -24.00 -8.73
C VAL A 124 1.82 -24.46 -7.74
N MET A 125 2.25 -24.96 -6.59
CA MET A 125 1.36 -25.34 -5.50
C MET A 125 0.62 -24.10 -4.96
N ALA A 126 -0.69 -24.21 -4.79
CA ALA A 126 -1.58 -23.16 -4.30
C ALA A 126 -2.74 -23.78 -3.51
N LEU A 127 -3.51 -22.94 -2.81
CA LEU A 127 -4.77 -23.31 -2.19
C LEU A 127 -5.94 -22.81 -3.04
N SER A 128 -6.90 -23.68 -3.30
CA SER A 128 -8.18 -23.33 -3.93
C SER A 128 -9.11 -22.59 -2.96
N GLY A 129 -10.20 -22.01 -3.48
CA GLY A 129 -11.21 -21.34 -2.65
C GLY A 129 -11.93 -22.25 -1.64
N THR A 130 -11.83 -23.58 -1.80
CA THR A 130 -12.35 -24.58 -0.85
C THR A 130 -11.28 -25.10 0.12
N GLY A 131 -10.07 -24.53 0.10
CA GLY A 131 -8.95 -24.93 0.97
C GLY A 131 -8.20 -26.18 0.50
N GLN A 132 -8.49 -26.71 -0.69
CA GLN A 132 -7.74 -27.85 -1.25
C GLN A 132 -6.44 -27.40 -1.89
N VAL A 133 -5.37 -28.18 -1.69
CA VAL A 133 -4.08 -27.97 -2.37
C VAL A 133 -4.20 -28.35 -3.85
N VAL A 134 -3.83 -27.43 -4.73
CA VAL A 134 -3.91 -27.58 -6.19
C VAL A 134 -2.62 -27.07 -6.85
N PHE A 135 -2.38 -27.47 -8.10
CA PHE A 135 -1.31 -26.90 -8.92
C PHE A 135 -1.88 -25.94 -9.97
N SER A 136 -1.65 -24.64 -9.76
CA SER A 136 -2.18 -23.56 -10.59
C SER A 136 -1.10 -23.00 -11.54
N PRO A 137 -1.42 -22.71 -12.81
CA PRO A 137 -0.45 -22.15 -13.74
C PRO A 137 -0.05 -20.71 -13.39
N VAL A 138 1.23 -20.39 -13.51
CA VAL A 138 1.74 -19.01 -13.49
C VAL A 138 1.39 -18.37 -14.83
N LEU A 139 0.60 -17.29 -14.80
CA LEU A 139 0.14 -16.61 -16.02
C LEU A 139 1.13 -15.55 -16.52
N LEU A 140 1.64 -14.73 -15.61
CA LEU A 140 2.57 -13.63 -15.87
C LEU A 140 3.21 -13.13 -14.57
N PHE A 141 4.23 -12.30 -14.67
CA PHE A 141 4.83 -11.59 -13.54
C PHE A 141 4.47 -10.10 -13.62
N LEU A 142 3.68 -9.60 -12.66
CA LEU A 142 3.29 -8.18 -12.60
C LEU A 142 4.48 -7.26 -12.30
N HIS A 143 5.41 -7.74 -11.49
CA HIS A 143 6.64 -7.04 -11.14
C HIS A 143 7.75 -8.08 -10.93
N ARG A 144 8.84 -7.98 -11.68
CA ARG A 144 10.02 -8.87 -11.60
C ARG A 144 11.26 -8.06 -11.92
N ASP A 145 12.11 -7.89 -10.93
CA ASP A 145 13.38 -7.17 -11.03
C ASP A 145 14.47 -8.08 -10.45
N GLN A 146 15.36 -8.57 -11.30
CA GLN A 146 16.39 -9.55 -10.93
C GLN A 146 17.70 -8.90 -10.46
N ASP A 147 17.85 -7.59 -10.70
CA ASP A 147 19.08 -6.85 -10.44
C ASP A 147 18.95 -5.94 -9.20
N SER A 148 17.73 -5.79 -8.68
CA SER A 148 17.45 -5.02 -7.47
C SER A 148 17.70 -5.80 -6.16
N TRP A 149 18.10 -5.04 -5.14
CA TRP A 149 18.22 -5.51 -3.76
C TRP A 149 17.09 -4.95 -2.90
N SER A 150 16.60 -5.75 -1.95
CA SER A 150 15.57 -5.33 -1.01
C SER A 150 15.84 -5.92 0.37
N THR A 151 15.32 -5.27 1.41
CA THR A 151 15.26 -5.84 2.76
C THR A 151 14.11 -6.84 2.86
N PHE A 152 14.40 -8.01 3.43
CA PHE A 152 13.41 -9.06 3.69
C PHE A 152 13.32 -9.30 5.19
N LEU A 153 12.09 -9.46 5.69
CA LEU A 153 11.82 -10.05 6.99
C LEU A 153 12.02 -11.56 6.87
N SER A 154 12.58 -12.15 7.92
CA SER A 154 12.70 -13.59 8.07
C SER A 154 11.74 -14.05 9.16
N LEU A 155 10.64 -14.68 8.77
CA LEU A 155 9.73 -15.33 9.70
C LEU A 155 10.23 -16.77 9.89
N GLU A 156 10.55 -17.14 11.12
CA GLU A 156 11.03 -18.45 11.50
C GLU A 156 10.01 -19.11 12.42
N THR A 157 9.63 -20.34 12.10
CA THR A 157 8.67 -21.13 12.88
C THR A 157 9.41 -22.04 13.86
N GLU A 158 8.72 -22.49 14.90
CA GLU A 158 9.30 -23.34 15.96
C GLU A 158 9.87 -24.67 15.42
N ASP A 159 9.27 -25.20 14.35
CA ASP A 159 9.71 -26.40 13.64
C ASP A 159 10.87 -26.14 12.64
N GLY A 160 11.45 -24.94 12.64
CA GLY A 160 12.66 -24.59 11.88
C GLY A 160 12.42 -24.22 10.42
N HIS A 161 11.16 -24.01 10.00
CA HIS A 161 10.87 -23.47 8.68
C HIS A 161 11.10 -21.95 8.64
N LYS A 162 11.56 -21.47 7.48
CA LYS A 162 11.92 -20.06 7.28
C LYS A 162 11.23 -19.50 6.05
N LEU A 163 10.46 -18.43 6.25
CA LEU A 163 9.82 -17.66 5.20
C LEU A 163 10.47 -16.27 5.10
N SER A 164 11.10 -15.97 3.96
CA SER A 164 11.68 -14.65 3.70
C SER A 164 10.81 -13.85 2.74
N VAL A 165 10.32 -12.70 3.19
CA VAL A 165 9.38 -11.84 2.46
C VAL A 165 9.59 -10.37 2.81
N THR A 166 9.27 -9.45 1.91
CA THR A 166 9.29 -8.02 2.25
C THR A 166 8.24 -7.67 3.32
N PRO A 167 8.41 -6.60 4.13
CA PRO A 167 7.47 -6.23 5.19
C PRO A 167 5.99 -6.09 4.75
N HIS A 168 5.76 -5.73 3.49
CA HIS A 168 4.43 -5.50 2.93
C HIS A 168 3.86 -6.71 2.15
N HIS A 169 4.53 -7.87 2.20
CA HIS A 169 4.00 -9.10 1.61
C HIS A 169 2.84 -9.63 2.46
N LEU A 170 1.73 -9.99 1.81
CA LEU A 170 0.60 -10.60 2.49
C LEU A 170 0.91 -12.06 2.79
N VAL A 171 0.90 -12.39 4.08
CA VAL A 171 1.06 -13.75 4.59
C VAL A 171 -0.21 -14.13 5.35
N PHE A 172 -0.55 -15.42 5.32
CA PHE A 172 -1.71 -15.94 6.04
C PHE A 172 -1.29 -16.26 7.48
N LEU A 173 -1.79 -15.48 8.43
CA LEU A 173 -1.48 -15.60 9.86
C LEU A 173 -2.73 -15.96 10.66
N ALA A 174 -2.56 -16.78 11.70
CA ALA A 174 -3.58 -17.07 12.71
C ALA A 174 -2.97 -16.97 14.13
N PRO A 175 -3.71 -16.42 15.10
CA PRO A 175 -3.27 -16.43 16.49
C PRO A 175 -3.37 -17.84 17.08
N HIS A 176 -2.38 -18.24 17.88
CA HIS A 176 -2.42 -19.46 18.70
C HIS A 176 -2.62 -20.79 17.94
N CYS A 177 -2.13 -20.90 16.70
CA CYS A 177 -1.97 -22.17 15.97
C CYS A 177 -3.24 -23.05 15.95
N ARG A 178 -4.40 -22.45 15.71
CA ARG A 178 -5.64 -23.23 15.62
C ARG A 178 -5.68 -24.01 14.31
N LEU A 179 -6.11 -25.27 14.39
CA LEU A 179 -6.06 -26.26 13.30
C LEU A 179 -6.97 -25.94 12.10
N ASN A 180 -7.87 -24.95 12.21
CA ASN A 180 -8.81 -24.66 11.15
C ASN A 180 -8.24 -23.62 10.16
N SER A 181 -8.02 -24.05 8.92
CA SER A 181 -7.54 -23.20 7.82
C SER A 181 -8.37 -21.92 7.61
N SER A 182 -9.65 -21.91 7.98
CA SER A 182 -10.53 -20.75 7.87
C SER A 182 -10.21 -19.60 8.83
N GLU A 183 -9.41 -19.83 9.87
CA GLU A 183 -9.01 -18.79 10.83
C GLU A 183 -7.79 -17.98 10.38
N TYR A 184 -7.10 -18.44 9.33
CA TYR A 184 -5.96 -17.73 8.77
C TYR A 184 -6.43 -16.54 7.95
N GLN A 185 -5.91 -15.36 8.28
CA GLN A 185 -6.22 -14.12 7.57
C GLN A 185 -4.98 -13.57 6.88
N ALA A 186 -5.17 -13.06 5.66
CA ALA A 186 -4.11 -12.37 4.94
C ALA A 186 -3.77 -11.06 5.66
N GLN A 187 -2.54 -10.95 6.17
CA GLN A 187 -2.02 -9.77 6.84
C GLN A 187 -0.62 -9.44 6.31
N PHE A 188 -0.19 -8.18 6.44
CA PHE A 188 1.19 -7.83 6.10
C PHE A 188 2.19 -8.56 7.00
N ALA A 189 3.28 -9.03 6.42
CA ALA A 189 4.35 -9.74 7.13
C ALA A 189 4.93 -8.91 8.30
N SER A 190 4.94 -7.59 8.19
CA SER A 190 5.35 -6.67 9.28
C SER A 190 4.46 -6.73 10.52
N LYS A 191 3.25 -7.30 10.42
CA LYS A 191 2.33 -7.47 11.56
C LYS A 191 2.51 -8.80 12.28
N ALA A 192 3.30 -9.73 11.75
CA ALA A 192 3.58 -11.00 12.40
C ALA A 192 4.26 -10.77 13.76
N LYS A 193 3.80 -11.48 14.78
CA LYS A 193 4.34 -11.44 16.14
C LYS A 193 4.78 -12.84 16.58
N ALA A 194 5.70 -12.89 17.55
CA ALA A 194 6.02 -14.14 18.21
C ALA A 194 4.75 -14.76 18.82
N GLY A 195 4.51 -16.04 18.53
CA GLY A 195 3.29 -16.77 18.92
C GLY A 195 2.18 -16.78 17.85
N ASP A 196 2.32 -16.01 16.77
CA ASP A 196 1.48 -16.17 15.58
C ASP A 196 1.92 -17.41 14.79
N CYS A 197 0.98 -17.98 14.04
CA CYS A 197 1.21 -19.15 13.22
C CYS A 197 1.01 -18.78 11.76
N VAL A 198 1.96 -19.17 10.91
CA VAL A 198 1.94 -18.88 9.49
C VAL A 198 1.55 -20.16 8.75
N LEU A 199 0.66 -20.03 7.77
CA LEU A 199 0.24 -21.18 6.98
C LEU A 199 1.39 -21.59 6.04
N VAL A 200 2.09 -22.67 6.41
CA VAL A 200 3.09 -23.33 5.57
C VAL A 200 2.60 -24.72 5.21
N TYR A 201 2.78 -25.10 3.95
CA TYR A 201 2.56 -26.49 3.51
C TYR A 201 3.91 -27.19 3.45
N THR A 202 4.07 -28.24 4.25
CA THR A 202 5.19 -29.16 4.15
C THR A 202 4.80 -30.31 3.22
N ALA A 203 5.66 -30.57 2.23
CA ALA A 203 5.51 -31.69 1.30
C ALA A 203 6.10 -32.97 1.90
#